data_AF-A0A0M4MEU1-F1
#
_entry.id   AF-A0A0M4MEU1-F1
#
_cell.length_a   1.000
_cell.length_b   1.000
_cell.length_c   1.000
_cell.angle_alpha   90.00
_cell.angle_beta   90.00
_cell.angle_gamma   90.00
#
_symmetry.space_group_name_H-M   'P 1'
#
loop_
_entity.id
_entity.type
_entity.pdbx_description
1 polymer ?
#
loop_
_entity_poly.entity_id
_entity_poly.type
_entity_poly.pdbx_seq_one_letter_code
_entity_poly.pdbx_strand_id
1 'polypeptide(L)'
;MPMLAARPGSWRETPIRPDFPEDVREWLDQAGRQRLRDSLRAIAQAAEAAGFDNAMLAASDSIGLRPDARPADTDLVSLALRHRDGDWDEARDQGPDLTGYDRFITGTGPEGKEETR
;
A
#
# COMPACT_ATOMS: atom_id res chain seq x y z
N MET A 1 -4.00 -17.98 -1.34
CA MET A 1 -4.90 -18.26 -0.20
C MET A 1 -6.36 -17.94 -0.57
N PRO A 2 -7.15 -18.89 -1.13
CA PRO A 2 -8.48 -18.56 -1.68
C PRO A 2 -9.66 -18.66 -0.70
N MET A 3 -9.49 -19.18 0.52
CA MET A 3 -10.65 -19.48 1.41
C MET A 3 -11.25 -18.26 2.12
N LEU A 4 -10.46 -17.22 2.42
CA LEU A 4 -10.94 -16.02 3.15
C LEU A 4 -11.88 -15.15 2.31
N ALA A 5 -11.66 -15.05 1.00
CA ALA A 5 -12.50 -14.25 0.10
C ALA A 5 -13.87 -14.89 -0.19
N ALA A 6 -14.01 -16.21 0.03
CA ALA A 6 -15.21 -16.97 -0.33
C ALA A 6 -16.33 -16.89 0.73
N ARG A 7 -16.01 -16.57 1.99
CA ARG A 7 -16.98 -16.46 3.10
C ARG A 7 -16.71 -15.23 3.99
N PRO A 8 -17.01 -14.00 3.52
CA PRO A 8 -16.84 -12.80 4.32
C PRO A 8 -17.63 -12.82 5.63
N GLY A 9 -18.77 -13.54 5.69
CA GLY A 9 -19.56 -13.70 6.92
C GLY A 9 -18.86 -14.48 8.04
N SER A 10 -17.88 -15.33 7.71
CA SER A 10 -17.14 -16.15 8.68
C SER A 10 -15.85 -15.48 9.16
N TRP A 11 -15.55 -14.25 8.73
CA TRP A 11 -14.36 -13.49 9.15
C TRP A 11 -14.21 -13.48 10.69
N ARG A 12 -15.30 -13.15 11.41
CA ARG A 12 -15.30 -13.08 12.88
C ARG A 12 -15.06 -14.43 13.56
N GLU A 13 -15.31 -15.53 12.86
CA GLU A 13 -15.19 -16.90 13.35
C GLU A 13 -13.93 -17.60 12.80
N THR A 14 -13.08 -16.90 12.05
CA THR A 14 -11.93 -17.53 11.39
C THR A 14 -10.76 -17.65 12.36
N PRO A 15 -10.12 -18.84 12.47
CA PRO A 15 -9.01 -19.07 13.39
C PRO A 15 -7.74 -18.26 13.08
N ILE A 16 -7.61 -17.70 11.87
CA ILE A 16 -6.50 -16.82 11.47
C ILE A 16 -6.66 -15.37 11.95
N ARG A 17 -7.83 -15.01 12.50
CA ARG A 17 -8.10 -13.64 12.96
C ARG A 17 -7.06 -13.12 13.97
N PRO A 18 -6.51 -13.92 14.91
CA PRO A 18 -5.47 -13.45 15.82
C PRO A 18 -4.18 -13.01 15.13
N ASP A 19 -3.89 -13.53 13.93
CA ASP A 19 -2.67 -13.22 13.16
C ASP A 19 -2.73 -11.86 12.44
N PHE A 20 -3.91 -11.22 12.42
CA PHE A 20 -4.08 -9.89 11.84
C PHE A 20 -3.77 -8.80 12.87
N PRO A 21 -3.09 -7.70 12.46
CA PRO A 21 -2.93 -6.50 13.27
C PRO A 21 -4.26 -5.95 13.80
N GLU A 22 -4.22 -5.29 14.97
CA GLU A 22 -5.42 -4.81 15.66
C GLU A 22 -6.23 -3.81 14.82
N ASP A 23 -5.57 -2.81 14.27
CA ASP A 23 -6.15 -1.80 13.38
C ASP A 23 -6.83 -2.44 12.15
N VAL A 24 -6.18 -3.42 11.52
CA VAL A 24 -6.75 -4.17 10.39
C VAL A 24 -7.98 -4.97 10.82
N ARG A 25 -7.95 -5.60 12.00
CA ARG A 25 -9.11 -6.35 12.55
C ARG A 25 -10.29 -5.43 12.83
N GLU A 26 -10.05 -4.33 13.53
CA GLU A 26 -11.08 -3.35 13.86
C GLU A 26 -11.72 -2.77 12.61
N TRP A 27 -10.90 -2.48 11.59
CA TRP A 27 -11.39 -2.00 10.31
C TRP A 27 -12.27 -3.03 9.60
N LEU A 28 -11.81 -4.29 9.52
CA LEU A 28 -12.57 -5.38 8.89
C LEU A 28 -13.87 -5.70 9.64
N ASP A 29 -13.87 -5.55 10.97
CA ASP A 29 -15.05 -5.77 11.81
C ASP A 29 -16.14 -4.70 11.63
N GLN A 30 -15.74 -3.47 11.26
CA GLN A 30 -16.64 -2.36 10.94
C GLN A 30 -17.11 -2.37 9.48
N ALA A 31 -16.42 -3.11 8.59
CA ALA A 31 -16.71 -3.13 7.18
C ALA A 31 -18.02 -3.86 6.84
N GLY A 32 -18.89 -3.22 6.04
CA GLY A 32 -20.04 -3.89 5.43
C GLY A 32 -19.62 -5.03 4.50
N ARG A 33 -20.52 -6.00 4.25
CA ARG A 33 -20.22 -7.26 3.53
C ARG A 33 -19.43 -7.09 2.22
N GLN A 34 -19.81 -6.14 1.38
CA GLN A 34 -19.14 -5.88 0.11
C GLN A 34 -17.70 -5.39 0.32
N ARG A 35 -17.55 -4.41 1.21
CA ARG A 35 -16.26 -3.81 1.58
C ARG A 35 -15.32 -4.83 2.22
N LEU A 36 -15.86 -5.69 3.09
CA LEU A 36 -15.13 -6.78 3.72
C LEU A 36 -14.60 -7.76 2.67
N ARG A 37 -15.45 -8.20 1.73
CA ARG A 37 -15.06 -9.12 0.66
C ARG A 37 -13.93 -8.55 -0.21
N ASP A 38 -14.07 -7.30 -0.63
CA ASP A 38 -13.11 -6.68 -1.55
C ASP A 38 -11.76 -6.45 -0.85
N SER A 39 -11.77 -6.10 0.44
CA SER A 39 -10.56 -5.92 1.24
C SER A 39 -9.84 -7.24 1.52
N LEU A 40 -10.57 -8.30 1.88
CA LEU A 40 -10.00 -9.64 2.04
C LEU A 40 -9.39 -10.15 0.73
N ARG A 41 -9.99 -9.81 -0.42
CA ARG A 41 -9.43 -10.15 -1.73
C ARG A 41 -8.12 -9.39 -2.00
N ALA A 42 -8.08 -8.09 -1.74
CA ALA A 42 -6.88 -7.28 -1.91
C ALA A 42 -5.73 -7.76 -0.99
N ILE A 43 -6.04 -8.06 0.28
CA ILE A 43 -5.10 -8.65 1.23
C ILE A 43 -4.58 -10.00 0.74
N ALA A 44 -5.46 -10.88 0.23
CA ALA A 44 -5.04 -12.17 -0.28
C ALA A 44 -4.09 -12.04 -1.49
N GLN A 45 -4.34 -11.07 -2.38
CA GLN A 45 -3.46 -10.79 -3.52
C GLN A 45 -2.09 -10.26 -3.06
N ALA A 46 -2.07 -9.33 -2.11
CA ALA A 46 -0.84 -8.81 -1.53
C ALA A 46 -0.03 -9.92 -0.83
N ALA A 47 -0.71 -10.79 -0.06
CA ALA A 47 -0.09 -11.91 0.62
C ALA A 47 0.49 -12.94 -0.36
N GLU A 48 -0.16 -13.17 -1.51
CA GLU A 48 0.38 -14.02 -2.57
C GLU A 48 1.62 -13.42 -3.24
N ALA A 49 1.69 -12.08 -3.38
CA ALA A 49 2.81 -11.40 -4.02
C ALA A 49 4.02 -11.21 -3.09
N ALA A 50 3.79 -10.87 -1.82
CA ALA A 50 4.80 -10.36 -0.91
C ALA A 50 4.93 -11.14 0.42
N GLY A 51 4.08 -12.14 0.65
CA GLY A 51 3.98 -12.83 1.94
C GLY A 51 2.99 -12.15 2.89
N PHE A 52 2.49 -12.92 3.86
CA PHE A 52 1.41 -12.49 4.76
C PHE A 52 1.81 -11.29 5.62
N ASP A 53 2.99 -11.32 6.24
CA ASP A 53 3.45 -10.25 7.14
C ASP A 53 3.57 -8.90 6.41
N ASN A 54 4.14 -8.90 5.20
CA ASN A 54 4.24 -7.68 4.37
C ASN A 54 2.87 -7.17 3.91
N ALA A 55 1.92 -8.07 3.65
CA ALA A 55 0.55 -7.70 3.33
C ALA A 55 -0.19 -7.10 4.53
N MET A 56 0.08 -7.57 5.75
CA MET A 56 -0.46 -6.99 6.98
C MET A 56 0.13 -5.60 7.24
N LEU A 57 1.45 -5.41 7.08
CA LEU A 57 2.09 -4.09 7.15
C LEU A 57 1.47 -3.10 6.15
N ALA A 58 1.32 -3.53 4.89
CA ALA A 58 0.68 -2.71 3.87
C ALA A 58 -0.77 -2.35 4.21
N ALA A 59 -1.54 -3.29 4.78
CA ALA A 59 -2.92 -3.05 5.18
C ALA A 59 -2.99 -2.02 6.32
N SER A 60 -2.17 -2.17 7.36
CA SER A 60 -2.06 -1.21 8.48
C SER A 60 -1.64 0.18 7.98
N ASP A 61 -0.59 0.27 7.16
CA ASP A 61 -0.14 1.54 6.58
C ASP A 61 -1.23 2.19 5.72
N SER A 62 -1.99 1.40 4.95
CA SER A 62 -3.09 1.94 4.14
C SER A 62 -4.18 2.59 4.99
N ILE A 63 -4.50 2.00 6.16
CA ILE A 63 -5.48 2.51 7.11
C ILE A 63 -4.94 3.79 7.77
N GLY A 64 -3.67 3.80 8.18
CA GLY A 64 -3.02 4.97 8.79
C GLY A 64 -2.88 6.16 7.84
N LEU A 65 -2.51 5.92 6.58
CA LEU A 65 -2.33 6.96 5.55
C LEU A 65 -3.67 7.53 5.06
N ARG A 66 -4.73 6.72 5.04
CA ARG A 66 -6.02 7.08 4.48
C ARG A 66 -7.17 6.48 5.32
N PRO A 67 -7.48 7.06 6.49
CA PRO A 67 -8.49 6.52 7.40
C PRO A 67 -9.89 6.42 6.77
N ASP A 68 -10.20 7.31 5.82
CA ASP A 68 -11.48 7.31 5.10
C ASP A 68 -11.51 6.36 3.88
N ALA A 69 -10.34 5.88 3.44
CA ALA A 69 -10.23 4.99 2.28
C ALA A 69 -10.24 3.52 2.69
N ARG A 70 -10.71 2.65 1.80
CA ARG A 70 -10.69 1.21 2.04
C ARG A 70 -9.28 0.68 1.73
N PRO A 71 -8.78 -0.37 2.43
CA PRO A 71 -7.59 -1.10 2.01
C PRO A 71 -7.71 -1.58 0.55
N ALA A 72 -8.91 -1.97 0.10
CA ALA A 72 -9.18 -2.30 -1.31
C ALA A 72 -9.05 -1.12 -2.29
N ASP A 73 -9.15 0.13 -1.82
CA ASP A 73 -8.93 1.34 -2.63
C ASP A 73 -7.44 1.75 -2.63
N THR A 74 -6.58 0.97 -1.99
CA THR A 74 -5.12 1.13 -1.98
C THR A 74 -4.51 -0.04 -2.74
N ASP A 75 -3.47 0.24 -3.53
CA ASP A 75 -2.71 -0.83 -4.17
C ASP A 75 -1.83 -1.55 -3.15
N LEU A 76 -2.46 -2.45 -2.38
CA LEU A 76 -1.82 -3.23 -1.33
C LEU A 76 -0.72 -4.14 -1.87
N VAL A 77 -0.78 -4.56 -3.14
CA VAL A 77 0.26 -5.38 -3.75
C VAL A 77 1.54 -4.56 -3.86
N SER A 78 1.45 -3.37 -4.45
CA SER A 78 2.61 -2.47 -4.57
C SER A 78 3.18 -2.07 -3.21
N LEU A 79 2.32 -1.76 -2.23
CA LEU A 79 2.77 -1.41 -0.89
C LEU A 79 3.40 -2.60 -0.14
N ALA A 80 2.86 -3.80 -0.26
CA ALA A 80 3.42 -4.99 0.36
C ALA A 80 4.75 -5.42 -0.28
N LEU A 81 4.87 -5.32 -1.62
CA LEU A 81 6.14 -5.53 -2.31
C LEU A 81 7.18 -4.52 -1.82
N ARG A 82 6.78 -3.26 -1.62
CA ARG A 82 7.67 -2.24 -1.05
C ARG A 82 8.16 -2.59 0.35
N HIS A 83 7.29 -3.10 1.24
CA HIS A 83 7.73 -3.58 2.56
C HIS A 83 8.68 -4.77 2.46
N ARG A 84 8.39 -5.73 1.57
CA ARG A 84 9.22 -6.92 1.38
C ARG A 84 10.63 -6.56 0.90
N ASP A 85 10.70 -5.64 -0.06
CA ASP A 85 11.96 -5.29 -0.71
C ASP A 85 12.81 -4.33 0.16
N GLY A 86 12.27 -3.87 1.30
CA GLY A 86 13.04 -3.28 2.41
C GLY A 86 13.59 -1.87 2.17
N ASP A 87 13.27 -1.23 1.04
CA ASP A 87 13.95 0.00 0.63
C ASP A 87 13.15 1.27 0.99
N TRP A 88 13.55 1.88 2.11
CA TRP A 88 13.08 3.19 2.55
C TRP A 88 14.19 4.15 2.98
N ASP A 89 15.43 3.69 3.15
CA ASP A 89 16.50 4.52 3.73
C ASP A 89 17.26 5.31 2.66
N GLU A 90 17.35 4.84 1.41
CA GLU A 90 18.18 5.51 0.40
C GLU A 90 17.43 6.65 -0.34
N ALA A 91 16.09 6.65 -0.35
CA ALA A 91 15.30 7.62 -1.12
C ALA A 91 14.78 8.84 -0.33
N ARG A 92 14.90 8.84 1.01
CA ARG A 92 14.34 9.92 1.85
C ARG A 92 15.20 11.17 1.94
N ASP A 93 16.51 11.07 1.74
CA ASP A 93 17.40 12.18 2.06
C ASP A 93 17.47 13.26 0.96
N GLN A 94 17.14 12.95 -0.30
CA GLN A 94 17.13 13.97 -1.36
C GLN A 94 15.99 13.86 -2.37
N GLY A 95 15.21 12.77 -2.39
CA GLY A 95 14.27 12.51 -3.49
C GLY A 95 14.97 12.54 -4.87
N PRO A 96 14.25 12.26 -5.96
CA PRO A 96 14.76 12.58 -7.29
C PRO A 96 14.88 14.10 -7.46
N ASP A 97 15.96 14.59 -8.08
CA ASP A 97 16.06 15.99 -8.50
C ASP A 97 14.97 16.30 -9.54
N LEU A 98 13.98 17.08 -9.13
CA LEU A 98 12.86 17.48 -9.98
C LEU A 98 13.10 18.81 -10.68
N THR A 99 14.23 19.49 -10.46
CA THR A 99 14.53 20.80 -11.08
C THR A 99 14.60 20.71 -12.61
N GLY A 100 14.86 19.53 -13.18
CA GLY A 100 14.73 19.29 -14.62
C GLY A 100 13.30 19.48 -15.17
N TYR A 101 12.27 19.25 -14.34
CA TYR A 101 10.86 19.43 -14.72
C TYR A 101 10.40 20.89 -14.62
N ASP A 102 11.09 21.74 -13.86
CA ASP A 102 10.80 23.18 -13.80
C ASP A 102 10.90 23.81 -15.19
N ARG A 103 11.87 23.38 -16.01
CA ARG A 103 11.98 23.81 -17.42
C ARG A 103 10.70 23.53 -18.22
N PHE A 104 10.01 22.44 -17.92
CA PHE A 104 8.79 22.03 -18.60
C PHE A 104 7.53 22.69 -18.03
N ILE A 105 7.53 22.98 -16.72
CA ILE A 105 6.36 23.53 -15.99
C ILE A 105 6.35 25.07 -16.00
N THR A 106 7.50 25.71 -15.79
CA THR A 106 7.62 27.17 -15.61
C THR A 106 8.35 27.85 -16.78
N GLY A 107 8.92 27.07 -17.72
CA GLY A 107 9.67 27.59 -18.86
C GLY A 107 11.02 28.23 -18.49
N THR A 108 11.43 28.17 -17.21
CA THR A 108 12.67 28.75 -16.70
C THR A 108 13.58 27.63 -16.19
N GLY A 109 14.30 27.00 -17.11
CA GLY A 109 15.41 26.09 -16.76
C GLY A 109 16.72 26.89 -16.56
N PRO A 110 17.70 26.36 -15.82
CA PRO A 110 19.00 27.02 -15.69
C PRO A 110 19.64 27.17 -17.08
N GLU A 111 20.06 28.38 -17.40
CA GLU A 111 20.72 28.71 -18.66
C GLU A 111 21.97 27.83 -18.80
N GLY A 112 21.93 26.92 -19.76
CA GLY A 112 23.05 26.07 -20.10
C GLY A 112 24.24 26.95 -20.45
N LYS A 113 25.34 26.79 -19.70
CA LYS A 113 26.63 27.31 -20.14
C LYS A 113 27.03 26.48 -21.36
N GLU A 114 26.85 27.05 -22.54
CA GLU A 114 27.47 26.58 -23.77
C GLU A 114 28.99 26.68 -23.58
N GLU A 115 29.64 25.53 -23.32
CA GLU A 115 31.08 25.39 -23.47
C GLU A 115 31.41 25.46 -24.97
N THR A 116 31.88 26.64 -25.37
CA THR A 116 32.49 26.91 -26.67
C THR A 116 33.66 25.98 -26.93
N ARG A 117 33.66 25.34 -28.11
CA ARG A 117 34.84 24.76 -28.74
C ARG A 117 35.17 25.52 -30.02
#